data_AF-A0A7X9E891-F1
#
_entry.id   AF-A0A7X9E891-F1
#
_cell.length_a   1.000
_cell.length_b   1.000
_cell.length_c   1.000
_cell.angle_alpha   90.00
_cell.angle_beta   90.00
_cell.angle_gamma   90.00
#
_symmetry.space_group_name_H-M   'P 1'
#
loop_
_entity.id
_entity.type
_entity.pdbx_description
1 polymer ?
#
loop_
_entity_poly.entity_id
_entity_poly.type
_entity_poly.pdbx_seq_one_letter_code
_entity_poly.pdbx_strand_id
1 'polypeptide(L)'
;MYLNYQSVTIKGVNVDIYSLNTVIVGTGCAGFNAADSLFSLGQKDIAIVTEGIKMGTSRNTGSDKKTYYKLTLAGGEKDSIFEMAQTLFNGGCMHGDIALIEAALSARSFFKLVELGVPFPHNEFGEYVGYKTDHDP
;
A
#
# COMPACT_ATOMS: atom_id res chain seq x y z
N MET A 1 13.74 -19.80 11.18
CA MET A 1 12.46 -20.24 10.59
C MET A 1 12.82 -21.14 9.43
N TYR A 2 12.64 -22.46 9.59
CA TYR A 2 13.00 -23.41 8.54
C TYR A 2 11.76 -23.60 7.68
N LEU A 3 11.85 -23.16 6.42
CA LEU A 3 10.83 -23.47 5.42
C LEU A 3 10.70 -24.99 5.35
N ASN A 4 9.48 -25.51 5.44
CA ASN A 4 9.25 -26.93 5.23
C ASN A 4 9.42 -27.21 3.73
N TYR A 5 10.63 -27.63 3.37
CA TYR A 5 11.07 -27.89 2.02
C TYR A 5 10.98 -29.38 1.71
N GLN A 6 10.33 -29.69 0.60
CA GLN A 6 10.28 -31.03 0.03
C GLN A 6 10.53 -30.94 -1.48
N SER A 7 10.96 -32.03 -2.09
CA SER A 7 11.06 -32.15 -3.54
C SER A 7 10.27 -33.35 -4.01
N VAL A 8 9.49 -33.21 -5.08
CA VAL A 8 8.78 -34.32 -5.74
C VAL A 8 9.18 -34.40 -7.22
N THR A 9 9.29 -35.62 -7.75
CA THR A 9 9.52 -35.82 -9.19
C THR A 9 8.19 -36.05 -9.89
N ILE A 10 7.81 -35.16 -10.81
CA ILE A 10 6.60 -35.25 -11.63
C ILE A 10 7.03 -35.37 -13.10
N LYS A 11 6.71 -36.50 -13.75
CA LYS A 11 7.08 -36.77 -15.15
C LYS A 11 8.59 -36.55 -15.46
N GLY A 12 9.46 -36.88 -14.50
CA GLY A 12 10.91 -36.70 -14.62
C GLY A 12 11.42 -35.29 -14.32
N VAL A 13 10.54 -34.34 -13.96
CA VAL A 13 10.91 -32.99 -13.52
C VAL A 13 10.92 -32.96 -11.99
N ASN A 14 12.01 -32.51 -11.38
CA ASN A 14 12.07 -32.25 -9.95
C ASN A 14 11.41 -30.91 -9.66
N VAL A 15 10.40 -30.93 -8.79
CA VAL A 15 9.64 -29.75 -8.36
C VAL A 15 9.88 -29.53 -6.88
N ASP A 16 10.33 -28.33 -6.54
CA ASP A 16 10.46 -27.89 -5.16
C ASP A 16 9.09 -27.53 -4.59
N ILE A 17 8.81 -28.01 -3.38
CA ILE A 17 7.59 -27.75 -2.62
C ILE A 17 7.97 -26.96 -1.37
N TYR A 18 7.32 -25.81 -1.22
CA TYR A 18 7.44 -24.96 -0.04
C TYR A 18 6.07 -24.91 0.65
N SER A 19 6.02 -25.25 1.93
CA SER A 19 4.82 -25.07 2.76
C SER A 19 4.99 -23.87 3.67
N LEU A 20 3.99 -22.99 3.64
CA LEU A 20 3.96 -21.68 4.28
C LEU A 20 2.53 -21.39 4.74
N ASN A 21 2.38 -20.60 5.80
CA ASN A 21 1.07 -20.07 6.17
C ASN A 21 0.51 -19.11 5.11
N THR A 22 1.32 -18.19 4.58
CA THR A 22 0.86 -17.17 3.62
C THR A 22 1.90 -16.93 2.51
N VAL A 23 1.45 -16.91 1.25
CA VAL A 23 2.26 -16.52 0.10
C VAL A 23 1.70 -15.23 -0.50
N ILE A 24 2.57 -14.25 -0.70
CA ILE A 24 2.25 -12.96 -1.33
C ILE A 24 2.80 -12.99 -2.75
N VAL A 25 1.96 -12.71 -3.75
CA VAL A 25 2.36 -12.72 -5.16
C VAL A 25 2.57 -11.29 -5.64
N GLY A 26 3.82 -10.96 -5.97
CA GLY A 26 4.23 -9.67 -6.51
C GLY A 26 4.93 -8.76 -5.51
N THR A 27 5.88 -7.96 -6.02
CA THR A 27 6.66 -6.96 -5.27
C THR A 27 6.25 -5.52 -5.65
N GLY A 28 4.95 -5.29 -5.83
CA GLY A 28 4.38 -3.93 -5.86
C GLY A 28 4.21 -3.35 -4.45
N CYS A 29 3.76 -2.10 -4.35
CA CYS A 29 3.46 -1.48 -3.05
C CYS A 29 2.49 -2.32 -2.20
N ALA A 30 1.44 -2.87 -2.81
CA ALA A 30 0.47 -3.72 -2.11
C ALA A 30 1.12 -4.99 -1.54
N GLY A 31 1.98 -5.66 -2.31
CA GLY A 31 2.69 -6.88 -1.89
C GLY A 31 3.66 -6.62 -0.73
N PHE A 32 4.46 -5.55 -0.82
CA PHE A 32 5.35 -5.17 0.29
C PHE A 32 4.56 -4.74 1.53
N ASN A 33 3.50 -3.96 1.37
CA ASN A 33 2.66 -3.54 2.50
C ASN A 33 1.97 -4.74 3.18
N ALA A 34 1.53 -5.74 2.40
CA ALA A 34 0.97 -6.98 2.93
C ALA A 34 2.02 -7.76 3.74
N ALA A 35 3.23 -7.94 3.19
CA ALA A 35 4.32 -8.62 3.87
C ALA A 35 4.69 -7.94 5.21
N ASP A 36 4.89 -6.62 5.17
CA ASP A 36 5.22 -5.81 6.35
C ASP A 36 4.11 -5.84 7.42
N SER A 37 2.85 -5.75 6.98
CA SER A 37 1.70 -5.79 7.90
C SER A 37 1.55 -7.17 8.55
N LEU A 38 1.66 -8.26 7.78
CA LEU A 38 1.62 -9.63 8.30
C LEU A 38 2.73 -9.86 9.34
N PHE A 39 3.95 -9.44 8.99
CA PHE A 39 5.09 -9.57 9.89
C PHE A 39 4.88 -8.79 11.19
N SER A 40 4.39 -7.56 11.10
CA SER A 40 4.07 -6.70 12.25
C SER A 40 2.94 -7.27 13.12
N LEU A 41 1.98 -7.96 12.51
CA LEU A 41 0.90 -8.68 13.21
C LEU A 41 1.34 -10.03 13.79
N GLY A 42 2.62 -10.40 13.64
CA GLY A 42 3.21 -11.61 14.22
C GLY A 42 3.21 -12.82 13.30
N GLN A 43 2.60 -12.75 12.11
CA GLN A 43 2.70 -13.80 11.12
C GLN A 43 4.00 -13.64 10.32
N LYS A 44 5.01 -14.45 10.68
CA LYS A 44 6.33 -14.42 10.07
C LYS A 44 6.56 -15.54 9.05
N ASP A 45 5.65 -16.52 8.98
CA ASP A 45 5.69 -17.65 8.05
C ASP A 45 5.15 -17.24 6.68
N ILE A 46 5.88 -16.32 6.05
CA ILE A 46 5.47 -15.66 4.83
C ILE A 46 6.58 -15.74 3.77
N ALA A 47 6.19 -15.78 2.50
CA ALA A 47 7.09 -15.58 1.38
C ALA A 47 6.47 -14.65 0.35
N ILE A 48 7.32 -13.92 -0.37
CA ILE A 48 6.92 -13.14 -1.55
C ILE A 48 7.43 -13.86 -2.80
N VAL A 49 6.53 -14.18 -3.70
CA VAL A 49 6.85 -14.75 -5.02
C VAL A 49 6.77 -13.65 -6.06
N THR A 50 7.86 -13.43 -6.80
CA THR A 50 7.95 -12.33 -7.77
C THR A 50 8.96 -12.65 -8.87
N GLU A 51 8.77 -12.04 -10.04
CA GLU A 51 9.75 -12.04 -11.13
C GLU A 51 10.98 -11.18 -10.81
N GLY A 52 10.88 -10.25 -9.85
CA GLY A 52 12.01 -9.49 -9.34
C GLY A 52 11.59 -8.29 -8.51
N ILE A 53 12.36 -7.97 -7.46
CA ILE A 53 12.06 -6.89 -6.49
C ILE A 53 11.95 -5.48 -7.09
N LYS A 54 12.40 -5.29 -8.34
CA LYS A 54 12.41 -4.00 -9.05
C LYS A 54 11.46 -3.98 -10.25
N MET A 55 10.63 -5.01 -10.42
CA MET A 55 9.77 -5.19 -11.60
C MET A 55 8.37 -4.56 -11.45
N GLY A 56 7.98 -4.16 -10.23
CA GLY A 56 6.67 -3.55 -10.00
C GLY A 56 6.54 -2.14 -10.57
N THR A 57 5.39 -1.81 -11.15
CA THR A 57 5.04 -0.49 -11.69
C THR A 57 5.26 0.64 -10.67
N SER A 58 5.01 0.36 -9.38
CA SER A 58 5.21 1.30 -8.27
C SER A 58 6.65 1.80 -8.12
N ARG A 59 7.65 1.14 -8.73
CA ARG A 59 9.03 1.60 -8.71
C ARG A 59 9.19 2.96 -9.40
N ASN A 60 8.44 3.18 -10.49
CA ASN A 60 8.60 4.36 -11.35
C ASN A 60 7.58 5.47 -11.03
N THR A 61 6.66 5.28 -10.07
CA THR A 61 5.64 6.25 -9.67
C THR A 61 6.23 7.35 -8.77
N GLY A 62 7.23 8.06 -9.29
CA GLY A 62 7.95 9.11 -8.56
C GLY A 62 7.16 10.42 -8.41
N SER A 63 6.34 10.80 -9.40
CA SER A 63 5.55 12.05 -9.35
C SER A 63 4.23 11.89 -8.61
N ASP A 64 3.60 10.70 -8.68
CA ASP A 64 2.38 10.36 -7.94
C ASP A 64 2.58 10.37 -6.41
N LYS A 65 3.84 10.35 -5.97
CA LYS A 65 4.23 10.64 -4.58
C LYS A 65 3.97 12.08 -4.15
N LYS A 66 3.35 12.91 -4.98
CA LYS A 66 2.86 14.24 -4.59
C LYS A 66 1.33 14.28 -4.50
N THR A 67 0.65 13.19 -4.86
CA THR A 67 -0.81 13.09 -4.88
C THR A 67 -1.26 12.05 -3.86
N TYR A 68 -1.16 12.37 -2.56
CA TYR A 68 -1.71 11.51 -1.52
C TYR A 68 -3.18 11.80 -1.35
N TYR A 69 -4.02 10.87 -1.81
CA TYR A 69 -5.45 10.86 -1.50
C TYR A 69 -5.60 10.37 -0.06
N LYS A 70 -5.65 11.32 0.86
CA LYS A 70 -5.88 11.08 2.28
C LYS A 70 -6.91 12.04 2.83
N LEU A 71 -7.50 11.69 3.99
CA LEU A 71 -8.22 12.67 4.77
C LEU A 71 -7.34 13.91 5.07
N THR A 72 -7.99 15.05 5.25
CA THR A 72 -7.36 16.30 5.67
C THR A 72 -6.63 16.09 6.99
N LEU A 73 -5.38 16.54 7.04
CA LEU A 73 -4.52 16.48 8.23
C LEU A 73 -3.91 17.87 8.51
N ALA A 74 -4.62 18.92 8.11
CA ALA A 74 -4.24 20.32 8.32
C ALA A 74 -5.48 21.14 8.67
N GLY A 75 -5.31 22.14 9.53
CA GLY A 75 -6.39 23.02 9.98
C GLY A 75 -7.00 23.88 8.87
N GLY A 76 -8.31 24.12 8.96
CA GLY A 76 -9.06 25.06 8.11
C GLY A 76 -9.98 24.38 7.09
N GLU A 77 -9.56 23.26 6.52
CA GLU A 77 -10.35 22.50 5.54
C GLU A 77 -11.21 21.44 6.22
N LYS A 78 -12.49 21.36 5.83
CA LYS A 78 -13.40 20.30 6.30
C LYS A 78 -13.31 19.11 5.35
N ASP A 79 -13.32 17.90 5.90
CA ASP A 79 -13.60 16.70 5.13
C ASP A 79 -14.35 15.67 5.97
N SER A 80 -14.71 14.57 5.31
CA SER A 80 -15.18 13.37 5.97
C SER A 80 -14.83 12.13 5.15
N ILE A 81 -14.78 10.98 5.83
CA ILE A 81 -14.62 9.67 5.20
C ILE A 81 -15.65 9.48 4.07
N PHE A 82 -16.91 9.88 4.30
CA PHE A 82 -17.98 9.69 3.33
C PHE A 82 -17.83 10.59 2.10
N GLU A 83 -17.48 11.86 2.28
CA GLU A 83 -17.27 12.79 1.16
C GLU A 83 -16.06 12.38 0.30
N MET A 84 -14.96 11.94 0.92
CA MET A 84 -13.82 11.41 0.21
C MET A 84 -14.18 10.12 -0.56
N ALA A 85 -14.92 9.20 0.08
CA ALA A 85 -15.40 7.99 -0.57
C ALA A 85 -16.32 8.29 -1.77
N GLN A 86 -17.24 9.26 -1.62
CA GLN A 86 -18.11 9.70 -2.70
C GLN A 86 -17.30 10.29 -3.87
N THR A 87 -16.24 11.04 -3.57
CA THR A 87 -15.32 11.60 -4.58
C THR A 87 -14.62 10.49 -5.36
N LEU A 88 -14.06 9.49 -4.68
CA LEU A 88 -13.42 8.32 -5.31
C LEU A 88 -14.42 7.52 -6.16
N PHE A 89 -15.63 7.28 -5.63
CA PHE A 89 -16.70 6.56 -6.32
C PHE A 89 -17.18 7.29 -7.58
N ASN A 90 -17.37 8.62 -7.51
CA ASN A 90 -17.81 9.44 -8.63
C ASN A 90 -16.82 9.43 -9.81
N GLY A 91 -15.55 9.09 -9.57
CA GLY A 91 -14.57 8.86 -10.63
C GLY A 91 -14.89 7.67 -11.54
N GLY A 92 -15.83 6.79 -11.16
CA GLY A 92 -16.35 5.70 -12.00
C GLY A 92 -15.46 4.46 -12.10
N CYS A 93 -14.26 4.48 -11.52
CA CYS A 93 -13.30 3.37 -11.56
C CYS A 93 -13.19 2.59 -10.24
N MET A 94 -14.05 2.87 -9.25
CA MET A 94 -13.99 2.26 -7.93
C MET A 94 -15.40 1.96 -7.39
N HIS A 95 -15.60 0.79 -6.80
CA HIS A 95 -16.84 0.46 -6.10
C HIS A 95 -16.98 1.27 -4.80
N GLY A 96 -18.21 1.57 -4.39
CA GLY A 96 -18.46 2.46 -3.26
C GLY A 96 -17.99 1.92 -1.92
N ASP A 97 -18.04 0.62 -1.71
CA ASP A 97 -17.52 -0.06 -0.52
C ASP A 97 -15.99 0.01 -0.42
N ILE A 98 -15.29 -0.23 -1.53
CA ILE A 98 -13.83 -0.08 -1.63
C ILE A 98 -13.45 1.38 -1.39
N ALA A 99 -14.15 2.33 -2.03
CA ALA A 99 -13.91 3.76 -1.83
C ALA A 99 -14.06 4.18 -0.37
N LEU A 100 -15.06 3.62 0.33
CA LEU A 100 -15.26 3.88 1.75
C LEU A 100 -14.11 3.35 2.61
N ILE A 101 -13.61 2.15 2.33
CA ILE A 101 -12.48 1.54 3.05
C ILE A 101 -11.20 2.34 2.79
N GLU A 102 -10.92 2.69 1.54
CA GLU A 102 -9.74 3.49 1.16
C GLU A 102 -9.77 4.85 1.87
N ALA A 103 -10.90 5.55 1.85
CA ALA A 103 -11.07 6.81 2.58
C ALA A 103 -10.82 6.62 4.09
N ALA A 104 -11.50 5.65 4.72
CA ALA A 104 -11.41 5.40 6.16
C ALA A 104 -9.99 5.04 6.64
N LEU A 105 -9.22 4.31 5.82
CA LEU A 105 -7.88 3.85 6.18
C LEU A 105 -6.76 4.78 5.67
N SER A 106 -7.10 5.80 4.87
CA SER A 106 -6.13 6.65 4.19
C SER A 106 -5.13 7.32 5.14
N ALA A 107 -5.58 7.87 6.26
CA ALA A 107 -4.69 8.51 7.25
C ALA A 107 -3.69 7.51 7.86
N ARG A 108 -4.16 6.31 8.22
CA ARG A 108 -3.30 5.24 8.75
C ARG A 108 -2.25 4.80 7.73
N SER A 109 -2.67 4.58 6.49
CA SER A 109 -1.76 4.20 5.40
C SER A 109 -0.75 5.30 5.09
N PHE A 110 -1.16 6.56 5.15
CA PHE A 110 -0.29 7.71 4.96
C PHE A 110 0.77 7.83 6.05
N PHE A 111 0.40 7.73 7.33
CA PHE A 111 1.38 7.79 8.42
C PHE A 111 2.38 6.63 8.40
N LYS A 112 1.98 5.45 7.92
CA LYS A 112 2.93 4.36 7.69
C LYS A 112 4.04 4.76 6.71
N LEU A 113 3.73 5.52 5.66
CA LEU A 113 4.74 6.03 4.72
C LEU A 113 5.63 7.10 5.38
N VAL A 114 5.05 7.96 6.24
CA VAL A 114 5.82 8.93 7.05
C VAL A 114 6.84 8.19 7.91
N GLU A 115 6.42 7.16 8.64
CA GLU A 115 7.27 6.35 9.52
C GLU A 115 8.35 5.60 8.75
N LEU A 116 8.08 5.20 7.51
CA LEU A 116 9.07 4.63 6.59
C LEU A 116 10.06 5.66 6.03
N GLY A 117 9.91 6.94 6.37
CA GLY A 117 10.84 8.01 6.02
C GLY A 117 10.55 8.72 4.69
N VAL A 118 9.33 8.60 4.16
CA VAL A 118 8.97 9.36 2.96
C VAL A 118 8.83 10.85 3.30
N PRO A 119 9.55 11.76 2.61
CA PRO A 119 9.67 13.16 3.01
C PRO A 119 8.46 13.99 2.51
N PHE A 120 7.29 13.80 3.10
CA PHE A 120 6.12 14.62 2.76
C PHE A 120 6.28 16.06 3.25
N PRO A 121 5.86 17.05 2.44
CA PRO A 121 5.84 18.43 2.87
C PRO A 121 4.84 18.59 4.02
N HIS A 122 5.23 19.36 5.02
CA HIS A 122 4.37 19.77 6.13
C HIS A 122 4.67 21.22 6.51
N ASN A 123 3.74 21.89 7.17
CA ASN A 123 3.98 23.24 7.68
C ASN A 123 4.90 23.22 8.92
N GLU A 124 5.23 24.40 9.45
CA GLU A 124 6.10 24.55 10.63
C GLU A 124 5.57 23.85 11.90
N PHE A 125 4.27 23.55 11.94
CA PHE A 125 3.59 22.85 13.04
C PHE A 125 3.49 21.33 12.81
N GLY A 126 3.91 20.83 11.64
CA GLY A 126 3.85 19.41 11.30
C GLY A 126 2.57 18.94 10.61
N GLU A 127 1.69 19.86 10.19
CA GLU A 127 0.47 19.52 9.46
C GLU A 127 0.75 19.17 8.00
N TYR A 128 0.14 18.08 7.52
CA TYR A 128 0.25 17.63 6.13
C TYR A 128 -0.83 18.27 5.27
N VAL A 129 -0.54 19.49 4.83
CA VAL A 129 -1.40 20.31 3.96
C VAL A 129 -1.60 19.59 2.62
N GLY A 130 -2.82 19.64 2.09
CA GLY A 130 -3.14 19.11 0.76
C GLY A 130 -2.21 19.69 -0.30
N TYR A 131 -1.78 18.87 -1.25
CA TYR A 131 -0.96 19.34 -2.36
C TYR A 131 -1.83 20.23 -3.26
N LYS A 132 -1.53 21.53 -3.26
CA LYS A 132 -2.13 22.51 -4.14
C LYS A 132 -1.24 22.62 -5.38
N THR A 133 -1.75 22.18 -6.53
CA THR A 133 -1.12 22.46 -7.83
C THR A 133 -1.28 23.93 -8.17
N ASP A 134 -0.47 24.44 -9.10
CA ASP A 134 -0.60 25.80 -9.64
C ASP A 134 -1.99 26.08 -10.27
N HIS A 135 -2.82 25.03 -10.44
CA HIS A 135 -4.16 25.07 -11.00
C HIS A 135 -5.29 24.81 -9.99
N ASP A 136 -4.96 24.51 -8.74
CA ASP A 136 -5.98 24.40 -7.69
C ASP A 136 -6.35 25.81 -7.17
N PRO A 137 -7.65 26.17 -7.12
CA PRO A 137 -8.12 27.50 -6.72
C PRO A 137 -7.75 27.85 -5.28
#